data_AF-A0AA42DK03-F1
#
_entry.id   AF-A0AA42DK03-F1
#
_cell.length_a   1.000
_cell.length_b   1.000
_cell.length_c   1.000
_cell.angle_alpha   90.00
_cell.angle_beta   90.00
_cell.angle_gamma   90.00
#
_symmetry.space_group_name_H-M   'P 1'
#
loop_
_entity.id
_entity.type
_entity.pdbx_description
1 polymer ?
#
loop_
_entity_poly.entity_id
_entity_poly.type
_entity_poly.pdbx_seq_one_letter_code
_entity_poly.pdbx_strand_id
1 'polypeptide(L)' 'MQKRKWTYEERKQWLKEHNKLFYCNKEDTAIFIRKQYALAWTLNWGNPWSYIIMGTIIVLIVIVCF' A
#
# COMPACT_ATOMS: atom_id res chain seq x y z
N MET A 1 -11.18 -5.79 -15.21
CA MET A 1 -10.27 -6.88 -14.84
C MET A 1 -10.59 -7.35 -13.43
N GLN A 2 -10.56 -8.65 -13.17
CA GLN A 2 -10.78 -9.19 -11.82
C GLN A 2 -9.61 -8.78 -10.91
N LYS A 3 -9.92 -8.21 -9.74
CA LYS A 3 -8.87 -7.81 -8.78
C LYS A 3 -8.17 -9.05 -8.24
N ARG A 4 -6.84 -9.06 -8.23
CA ARG A 4 -6.03 -10.16 -7.69
C ARG A 4 -4.81 -9.63 -6.95
N LYS A 5 -4.12 -10.51 -6.23
CA LYS A 5 -2.85 -10.15 -5.60
C LYS A 5 -1.75 -10.19 -6.65
N TRP A 6 -1.00 -9.10 -6.78
CA TRP A 6 0.11 -9.04 -7.73
C TRP A 6 1.38 -9.66 -7.14
N THR A 7 2.27 -10.11 -8.02
CA THR A 7 3.60 -10.61 -7.63
C THR A 7 4.55 -9.45 -7.31
N TYR A 8 5.73 -9.76 -6.78
CA TYR A 8 6.74 -8.74 -6.50
C TYR A 8 7.24 -8.07 -7.78
N GLU A 9 7.49 -8.84 -8.84
CA GLU A 9 7.96 -8.31 -10.12
C GLU A 9 6.92 -7.43 -10.82
N GLU A 10 5.64 -7.82 -10.77
CA GLU A 10 4.53 -7.01 -11.30
C GLU A 10 4.43 -5.65 -10.59
N ARG A 11 4.55 -5.64 -9.26
CA ARG A 11 4.63 -4.39 -8.49
C ARG A 11 5.86 -3.58 -8.86
N LYS A 12 6.98 -4.24 -9.13
CA LYS A 12 8.22 -3.59 -9.49
C LYS A 12 8.12 -2.86 -10.82
N GLN A 13 7.54 -3.54 -11.81
CA GLN A 13 7.25 -2.98 -13.12
C GLN A 13 6.28 -1.81 -13.02
N TRP A 14 5.16 -1.96 -12.28
CA TRP A 14 4.18 -0.89 -12.09
C TRP A 14 4.81 0.39 -11.51
N LEU A 15 5.66 0.25 -10.50
CA LEU A 15 6.37 1.39 -9.89
C LEU A 15 7.31 2.09 -10.87
N LYS A 16 8.02 1.32 -11.71
CA LYS A 16 8.92 1.86 -12.75
C LYS A 16 8.13 2.64 -13.81
N GLU A 17 6.99 2.12 -14.25
CA GLU A 17 6.12 2.74 -15.26
C GLU A 17 5.47 4.03 -14.76
N HIS A 18 5.04 4.05 -13.49
CA HIS A 18 4.29 5.19 -12.96
C HIS A 18 5.19 6.27 -12.32
N ASN A 19 6.48 5.96 -12.06
CA ASN A 19 7.46 6.85 -11.42
C ASN A 19 6.91 7.56 -10.15
N LYS A 20 6.12 6.85 -9.34
CA LYS A 20 5.47 7.40 -8.15
C LYS A 20 6.25 7.04 -6.88
N LEU A 21 6.29 7.99 -5.94
CA LEU A 21 6.82 7.77 -4.59
C LEU A 21 5.93 6.83 -3.74
N PHE A 22 4.65 6.72 -4.11
CA PHE A 22 3.64 5.92 -3.42
C PHE A 22 3.01 4.90 -4.37
N TYR A 23 2.80 3.68 -3.88
CA TYR A 23 2.12 2.63 -4.63
C TYR A 23 0.60 2.83 -4.53
N CYS A 24 -0.07 2.94 -5.67
CA CYS A 24 -1.52 3.18 -5.74
C CYS A 24 -2.14 2.43 -6.92
N ASN A 25 -2.32 1.11 -6.75
CA ASN A 25 -2.86 0.23 -7.78
C ASN A 25 -4.20 -0.36 -7.31
N LYS A 26 -5.29 0.00 -7.99
CA LYS A 26 -6.65 -0.49 -7.68
C LYS A 26 -6.88 -1.95 -8.09
N GLU A 27 -6.01 -2.49 -8.94
CA GLU A 27 -6.09 -3.86 -9.46
C GLU A 27 -5.36 -4.88 -8.58
N ASP A 28 -4.39 -4.42 -7.78
CA ASP A 28 -3.69 -5.22 -6.79
C ASP A 28 -4.47 -5.25 -5.47
N THR A 29 -4.86 -6.44 -5.02
CA THR A 29 -5.56 -6.63 -3.74
C THR A 29 -4.63 -6.59 -2.53
N ALA A 30 -3.30 -6.59 -2.71
CA ALA A 30 -2.37 -6.44 -1.62
C ALA A 30 -2.55 -5.08 -0.91
N ILE A 31 -2.55 -5.11 0.43
CA ILE A 31 -2.61 -3.91 1.27
C ILE A 31 -1.20 -3.46 1.63
N PHE A 32 -0.36 -4.37 2.13
CA PHE A 32 1.02 -4.09 2.50
C PHE A 32 1.97 -4.50 1.38
N ILE A 33 2.87 -3.59 1.02
CA ILE A 33 3.80 -3.75 -0.07
C ILE A 33 5.20 -3.39 0.40
N ARG A 34 6.18 -4.21 0.04
CA ARG A 34 7.58 -3.95 0.35
C ARG A 34 8.13 -2.85 -0.55
N LYS A 35 8.79 -1.84 0.02
CA LYS A 35 9.50 -0.83 -0.77
C LYS A 35 10.68 -1.47 -1.49
N GLN A 36 10.94 -1.07 -2.73
CA GLN A 36 12.01 -1.65 -3.56
C GLN A 36 13.41 -1.37 -3.00
N TYR A 37 13.62 -0.17 -2.47
CA TYR A 37 14.93 0.33 -2.03
C TYR A 37 15.09 0.39 -0.51
N ALA A 38 14.14 -0.14 0.25
CA ALA A 38 14.19 -0.11 1.70
C ALA A 38 13.65 -1.40 2.28
N LEU A 39 14.12 -1.77 3.47
CA LEU A 39 13.53 -2.85 4.29
C LEU A 39 12.15 -2.49 4.86
N ALA A 40 11.62 -1.33 4.48
CA ALA A 40 10.33 -0.81 4.90
C ALA A 40 9.17 -1.33 4.05
N TRP A 41 7.99 -1.28 4.63
CA TRP A 41 6.72 -1.55 3.96
C TRP A 41 5.97 -0.23 3.72
N THR A 42 5.07 -0.25 2.75
CA THR A 42 4.15 0.83 2.45
C THR A 42 2.76 0.25 2.19
N LEU A 43 1.74 1.10 2.19
CA LEU A 43 0.38 0.71 1.88
C LEU A 43 0.10 0.88 0.39
N ASN A 44 -0.78 0.04 -0.15
CA ASN A 44 -1.39 0.26 -1.44
C ASN A 44 -2.53 1.27 -1.32
N TRP A 45 -2.26 2.53 -1.64
CA TRP A 45 -3.26 3.60 -1.60
C TRP A 45 -4.37 3.44 -2.65
N GLY A 46 -4.27 2.46 -3.56
CA GLY A 46 -5.36 2.07 -4.45
C GLY A 46 -6.39 1.15 -3.78
N ASN A 47 -6.11 0.64 -2.59
CA ASN A 47 -6.96 -0.28 -1.85
C ASN A 47 -7.70 0.47 -0.71
N PRO A 48 -9.05 0.49 -0.70
CA PRO A 48 -9.83 1.12 0.38
C PRO A 48 -9.46 0.63 1.79
N TRP A 49 -9.08 -0.64 1.94
CA TRP A 49 -8.68 -1.21 3.23
C TRP A 49 -7.41 -0.57 3.80
N SER A 50 -6.53 -0.03 2.96
CA SER A 50 -5.35 0.69 3.43
C SER A 50 -5.72 1.95 4.20
N TYR A 51 -6.78 2.66 3.80
CA TYR A 51 -7.28 3.83 4.51
C TYR A 51 -7.94 3.46 5.83
N ILE A 52 -8.67 2.35 5.88
CA ILE A 52 -9.26 1.83 7.12
C ILE A 52 -8.16 1.52 8.13
N ILE A 53 -7.12 0.78 7.74
CA ILE A 53 -5.99 0.45 8.62
C ILE A 53 -5.27 1.72 9.09
N MET A 54 -4.98 2.65 8.19
CA MET A 54 -4.32 3.91 8.55
C MET A 54 -5.18 4.72 9.53
N GLY A 55 -6.48 4.83 9.27
CA GLY A 55 -7.43 5.51 10.16
C GLY A 55 -7.47 4.88 11.55
N THR A 56 -7.55 3.54 11.63
CA THR A 56 -7.51 2.82 12.91
C THR A 56 -6.22 3.08 13.69
N ILE A 57 -5.07 3.06 13.02
CA ILE A 57 -3.78 3.36 13.67
C ILE A 57 -3.77 4.79 14.22
N ILE A 58 -4.23 5.77 13.43
CA ILE A 58 -4.31 7.18 13.86
C ILE A 58 -5.22 7.32 15.08
N VAL A 59 -6.41 6.71 15.05
CA VAL A 59 -7.36 6.75 16.17
C VAL A 59 -6.75 6.14 17.43
N LEU A 60 -6.05 5.01 17.32
CA LEU A 60 -5.38 4.38 18.45
C LEU A 60 -4.28 5.29 19.04
N ILE A 61 -3.49 5.94 18.19
CA ILE A 61 -2.47 6.90 18.64
C ILE A 61 -3.14 8.05 19.41
N VAL A 62 -4.25 8.59 18.90
CA VAL A 62 -5.00 9.66 19.57
C VAL A 62 -5.48 9.20 20.95
N ILE A 63 -6.10 8.03 21.05
CA ILE A 63 -6.61 7.47 22.31
C ILE A 63 -5.51 7.20 23.33
N VAL A 64 -4.32 6.79 22.88
CA VAL A 64 -3.21 6.43 23.78
C VAL A 64 -2.42 7.66 24.23
N CYS A 65 -2.29 8.68 23.38
CA CYS A 65 -1.41 9.83 23.64
C CYS A 65 -2.13 11.08 24.19
N PHE A 66 -3.46 11.17 24.07
CA PHE A 66 -4.27 12.31 24.53
C PHE A 66 -5.42 11.83 25.41
#